data_AF-A0A832TZ11-F1
#
_entry.id   AF-A0A832TZ11-F1
#
_cell.length_a   1.000
_cell.length_b   1.000
_cell.length_c   1.000
_cell.angle_alpha   90.00
_cell.angle_beta   90.00
_cell.angle_gamma   90.00
#
_symmetry.space_group_name_H-M   'P 1'
#
loop_
_entity.id
_entity.type
_entity.pdbx_description
1 polymer ?
#
loop_
_entity_poly.entity_id
_entity_poly.type
_entity_poly.pdbx_seq_one_letter_code
_entity_poly.pdbx_strand_id
1 'polypeptide(L)' 'MALFGTNGVRGIANEYITPELATNLARSLGTYMGSKGTVAIGCDTR' A
#
# COMPACT_ATOMS: atom_id res chain seq x y z
N MET A 1 8.68 -11.65 -9.39
CA MET A 1 9.08 -10.63 -8.40
C MET A 1 8.14 -10.75 -7.21
N ALA A 2 8.63 -10.86 -5.97
CA ALA A 2 7.77 -10.77 -4.80
C ALA A 2 7.52 -9.29 -4.49
N LEU A 3 6.25 -8.86 -4.43
CA LEU A 3 5.88 -7.47 -4.15
C LEU A 3 6.18 -7.07 -2.70
N PHE A 4 6.10 -8.02 -1.77
CA PHE A 4 6.39 -7.81 -0.34
C PHE A 4 7.85 -8.17 -0.05
N GLY A 5 8.61 -7.18 0.42
CA GLY A 5 10.00 -7.35 0.83
C GLY A 5 10.29 -6.70 2.18
N THR A 6 11.57 -6.61 2.52
CA THR A 6 12.06 -6.09 3.81
C THR A 6 11.54 -4.68 4.15
N ASN A 7 11.38 -3.83 3.14
CA ASN A 7 10.98 -2.42 3.30
C ASN A 7 9.59 -2.13 2.72
N GLY A 8 8.66 -3.09 2.89
CA GLY A 8 7.27 -2.97 2.46
C GLY A 8 7.04 -3.41 1.00
N VAL A 9 5.94 -2.90 0.42
CA VAL A 9 5.52 -3.22 -0.94
C VAL A 9 6.21 -2.29 -1.94
N ARG A 10 6.96 -2.84 -2.90
CA ARG A 10 7.75 -2.04 -3.87
C ARG A 10 7.67 -2.62 -5.29
N GLY A 11 7.74 -1.72 -6.27
CA GLY A 11 7.73 -2.05 -7.69
C GLY A 11 7.77 -0.80 -8.56
N ILE A 12 7.76 -0.98 -9.88
CA ILE A 12 7.69 0.10 -10.87
C ILE A 12 6.27 0.67 -10.88
N ALA A 13 6.16 2.00 -10.78
CA ALA A 13 4.88 2.71 -10.81
C ALA A 13 4.16 2.48 -12.14
N ASN A 14 2.85 2.26 -12.08
CA ASN A 14 1.98 1.98 -13.24
C ASN A 14 2.27 0.68 -13.99
N GLU A 15 3.22 -0.15 -13.55
CA GLU A 15 3.46 -1.49 -14.10
C GLU A 15 3.14 -2.55 -13.04
N TYR A 16 3.82 -2.47 -11.89
CA TYR A 16 3.63 -3.40 -10.77
C TYR A 16 2.90 -2.71 -9.61
N ILE A 17 3.16 -1.42 -9.39
CA ILE A 17 2.44 -0.60 -8.41
C ILE A 17 1.33 0.16 -9.16
N THR A 18 0.16 -0.47 -9.25
CA THR A 18 -1.02 0.12 -9.90
C THR A 18 -1.93 0.80 -8.87
N PRO A 19 -2.80 1.73 -9.29
CA PRO A 19 -3.81 2.32 -8.41
C PRO A 19 -4.73 1.29 -7.74
N GLU A 20 -5.06 0.20 -8.43
CA GLU A 20 -5.88 -0.89 -7.90
C GLU A 20 -5.15 -1.63 -6.79
N LEU A 21 -3.86 -1.93 -6.98
CA LEU A 21 -3.03 -2.55 -5.95
C LEU A 21 -2.97 -1.67 -4.70
N ALA A 22 -2.70 -0.36 -4.87
CA ALA A 22 -2.63 0.59 -3.76
C ALA A 22 -3.96 0.66 -2.98
N THR A 23 -5.09 0.73 -3.70
CA THR A 23 -6.43 0.78 -3.10
C THR A 23 -6.76 -0.51 -2.34
N ASN A 24 -6.43 -1.66 -2.92
CA ASN A 24 -6.68 -2.96 -2.28
C ASN A 24 -5.81 -3.17 -1.04
N LEU A 25 -4.55 -2.73 -1.07
CA LEU A 25 -3.66 -2.73 0.10
C LEU A 25 -4.20 -1.83 1.22
N ALA A 26 -4.63 -0.61 0.89
CA ALA A 26 -5.22 0.30 1.87
C ALA A 26 -6.50 -0.29 2.50
N ARG A 27 -7.37 -0.91 1.69
CA ARG A 27 -8.57 -1.60 2.18
C ARG A 27 -8.21 -2.80 3.07
N SER A 28 -7.23 -3.60 2.69
CA SER A 28 -6.71 -4.70 3.49
C SER A 28 -6.24 -4.22 4.87
N LEU A 29 -5.47 -3.13 4.92
CA LEU A 29 -5.05 -2.52 6.17
C LEU A 29 -6.25 -2.04 7.00
N GLY A 30 -7.20 -1.34 6.37
CA GLY A 30 -8.43 -0.88 7.04
C GLY A 30 -9.24 -2.02 7.65
N THR A 31 -9.41 -3.13 6.91
CA THR A 31 -10.07 -4.34 7.41
C THR A 31 -9.31 -4.94 8.60
N TYR A 32 -7.98 -5.02 8.52
CA TYR A 32 -7.15 -5.51 9.63
C TYR A 32 -7.28 -4.64 10.88
N MET A 33 -7.40 -3.31 10.71
CA MET A 33 -7.64 -2.35 11.78
C MET A 33 -9.09 -2.35 12.30
N GLY A 34 -9.97 -3.21 11.76
CA GLY A 34 -11.38 -3.27 12.14
C GLY A 34 -12.19 -2.02 11.74
N SER A 35 -11.78 -1.35 10.66
CA SER A 35 -12.40 -0.13 10.13
C SER A 35 -12.52 1.01 11.17
N LYS A 36 -11.53 1.14 12.06
CA LYS A 36 -11.51 2.14 13.14
C LYS A 36 -10.17 2.86 13.23
N GLY A 37 -10.19 4.05 13.84
CA GLY A 37 -9.01 4.88 14.07
C GLY A 37 -8.70 5.85 12.93
N THR A 38 -7.57 6.54 13.06
CA THR A 38 -7.07 7.52 12.08
C THR A 38 -5.72 7.05 11.56
N VAL A 39 -5.55 7.02 10.23
CA VAL A 39 -4.31 6.61 9.57
C VAL A 39 -3.61 7.85 9.02
N ALA A 40 -2.39 8.10 9.49
CA ALA A 40 -1.53 9.13 8.91
C ALA A 40 -0.94 8.65 7.57
N ILE A 41 -0.88 9.52 6.59
CA ILE A 41 -0.35 9.23 5.25
C ILE A 41 0.81 10.18 4.97
N GLY A 42 1.89 9.66 4.37
CA GLY A 42 3.02 10.43 3.89
C GLY A 42 3.65 9.77 2.66
N CYS A 43 4.36 10.56 1.86
CA CYS A 43 5.09 10.11 0.69
C CYS A 43 6.47 10.78 0.64
N ASP A 44 7.41 10.18 -0.09
CA ASP A 44 8.66 10.84 -0.48
C ASP A 44 8.43 11.69 -1.75
N THR A 45 9.51 12.06 -2.45
CA THR A 45 9.48 12.92 -3.64
C THR A 45 9.32 12.15 -4.96
N ARG A 46 8.92 10.87 -4.92
CA ARG A 46 8.77 10.03 -6.13
C ARG A 46 7.49 10.29 -6.89
#